data_AF-A0A3S8XRA1-F1
#
_entry.id   AF-A0A3S8XRA1-F1
#
_cell.length_a   1.000
_cell.length_b   1.000
_cell.length_c   1.000
_cell.angle_alpha   90.00
_cell.angle_beta   90.00
_cell.angle_gamma   90.00
#
_symmetry.space_group_name_H-M   'P 1'
#
loop_
_entity.id
_entity.type
_entity.pdbx_description
1 polymer ?
#
loop_
_entity_poly.entity_id
_entity_poly.type
_entity_poly.pdbx_seq_one_letter_code
_entity_poly.pdbx_strand_id
1 'polypeptide(L)'
;MPGTVLLLAASPVGRGCLVDAASVLPVLAAVPPAVLSGADTANVVELADPLEPQAVLTRLRAAAAAPGPLTVYVAGQLQLDRRQRLPHLALARTTPANVRYTALPWHWIREELRLRPSGATTLLLDLHADHETWQWLRTGVLDSGRNNAVYGRIAPPPARRTVAVPAYMRAVATILRSGHRPPPDELHQQALARAAADAAGGGAVAAGADLVLTAPGPVAGDPHAVIAAAVQAGRHGDADALAARHERAAAHAYGPASEDALHWTEVRADLAMFAGDPVRSCRAWLTVAETRLGAGQAPQAPAVEAAVDRAHHQWGRIRDAGRARELGAPLAALRGRVPGSREGALDHVQRELSRLQTQG
;
A
#
# COMPACT_ATOMS: atom_id res chain seq x y z
N MET A 1 -2.25 -13.57 15.91
CA MET A 1 -1.02 -13.11 16.60
C MET A 1 -1.30 -11.75 17.23
N PRO A 2 -0.76 -11.45 18.42
CA PRO A 2 -1.00 -10.16 19.07
C PRO A 2 -0.46 -9.02 18.20
N GLY A 3 -1.24 -7.95 18.08
CA GLY A 3 -0.78 -6.71 17.47
C GLY A 3 0.05 -5.86 18.43
N THR A 4 0.79 -4.91 17.88
CA THR A 4 1.49 -3.89 18.67
C THR A 4 1.02 -2.51 18.24
N VAL A 5 0.79 -1.63 19.21
CA VAL A 5 0.38 -0.24 19.01
C VAL A 5 1.40 0.66 19.68
N LEU A 6 1.94 1.61 18.92
CA LEU A 6 2.78 2.69 19.45
C LEU A 6 2.05 4.01 19.28
N LEU A 7 1.69 4.65 20.39
CA LEU A 7 1.12 6.00 20.44
C LEU A 7 2.26 6.97 20.75
N LEU A 8 2.57 7.86 19.81
CA LEU A 8 3.61 8.87 19.96
C LEU A 8 2.99 10.26 19.78
N ALA A 9 2.82 10.97 20.89
CA ALA A 9 2.51 12.39 20.90
C ALA A 9 3.78 13.17 21.24
N ALA A 10 4.23 14.04 20.34
CA ALA A 10 5.50 14.75 20.53
C ALA A 10 5.39 16.22 20.09
N SER A 11 5.49 17.13 21.05
CA SER A 11 5.55 18.57 20.80
C SER A 11 6.56 19.26 21.74
N PRO A 12 7.23 20.32 21.27
CA PRO A 12 8.13 21.09 22.12
C PRO A 12 7.34 21.88 23.16
N VAL A 13 7.94 22.09 24.34
CA VAL A 13 7.32 22.93 25.37
C VAL A 13 7.59 24.41 25.11
N GLY A 14 6.62 25.27 25.44
CA GLY A 14 6.79 26.73 25.40
C GLY A 14 6.53 27.38 24.04
N ARG A 15 7.21 28.50 23.76
CA ARG A 15 6.85 29.42 22.65
C ARG A 15 6.98 28.84 21.23
N GLY A 16 7.70 27.73 21.07
CA GLY A 16 7.86 27.04 19.79
C GLY A 16 6.82 25.95 19.52
N CYS A 17 5.89 25.72 20.44
CA CYS A 17 4.83 24.73 20.34
C CYS A 17 3.79 25.17 19.30
N LEU A 18 3.62 24.36 18.25
CA LEU A 18 2.64 24.58 17.20
C LEU A 18 1.38 23.75 17.39
N VAL A 19 1.44 22.66 18.14
CA VAL A 19 0.32 21.74 18.35
C VAL A 19 0.37 21.15 19.76
N ASP A 20 -0.77 21.03 20.40
CA ASP A 20 -0.92 20.23 21.63
C ASP A 20 -1.09 18.75 21.25
N ALA A 21 0.02 18.08 20.93
CA ALA A 21 -0.01 16.69 20.51
C ALA A 21 -0.55 15.75 21.60
N ALA A 22 -0.14 15.95 22.86
CA ALA A 22 -0.52 15.09 23.97
C ALA A 22 -2.03 15.10 24.26
N SER A 23 -2.76 16.15 23.85
CA SER A 23 -4.22 16.22 23.97
C SER A 23 -4.99 15.05 23.34
N VAL A 24 -4.38 14.31 22.41
CA VAL A 24 -5.04 13.15 21.76
C VAL A 24 -4.85 11.83 22.50
N LEU A 25 -3.90 11.74 23.43
CA LEU A 25 -3.60 10.49 24.12
C LEU A 25 -4.76 9.97 24.97
N PRO A 26 -5.46 10.77 25.80
CA PRO A 26 -6.63 10.29 26.54
C PRO A 26 -7.76 9.80 25.62
N VAL A 27 -7.88 10.42 24.45
CA VAL A 27 -8.90 10.13 23.44
C VAL A 27 -8.62 8.79 22.76
N LEU A 28 -7.34 8.48 22.49
CA LEU A 28 -6.88 7.19 21.95
C LEU A 28 -6.88 6.10 23.02
N ALA A 29 -6.51 6.41 24.27
CA ALA A 29 -6.51 5.46 25.38
C ALA A 29 -7.92 4.94 25.71
N ALA A 30 -8.97 5.69 25.37
CA ALA A 30 -10.36 5.26 25.47
C ALA A 30 -10.79 4.25 24.39
N VAL A 31 -9.97 4.01 23.36
CA VAL A 31 -10.25 3.03 22.31
C VAL A 31 -9.75 1.65 22.75
N PRO A 32 -10.54 0.57 22.60
CA PRO A 32 -10.08 -0.77 22.96
C PRO A 32 -8.78 -1.15 22.23
N PRO A 33 -7.80 -1.79 22.90
CA PRO A 33 -6.51 -2.15 22.29
C PRO A 33 -6.63 -2.99 21.00
N ALA A 34 -7.59 -3.92 20.95
CA ALA A 34 -7.85 -4.75 19.77
C ALA A 34 -8.31 -3.91 18.56
N VAL A 35 -9.06 -2.83 18.82
CA VAL A 35 -9.53 -1.90 17.78
C VAL A 35 -8.39 -0.98 17.35
N LEU A 36 -7.56 -0.51 18.28
CA LEU A 36 -6.34 0.27 17.98
C LEU A 36 -5.31 -0.51 17.16
N SER A 37 -5.23 -1.83 17.31
CA SER A 37 -4.29 -2.68 16.55
C SER A 37 -4.88 -3.29 15.30
N GLY A 38 -6.20 -3.54 15.26
CA GLY A 38 -6.85 -4.33 14.22
C GLY A 38 -6.57 -5.84 14.36
N ALA A 39 -6.17 -6.27 15.56
CA ALA A 39 -5.89 -7.66 15.90
C ALA A 39 -6.62 -8.05 17.19
N ASP A 40 -6.89 -9.34 17.39
CA ASP A 40 -7.68 -9.85 18.53
C ASP A 40 -7.14 -9.40 19.89
N THR A 41 -5.82 -9.28 20.02
CA THR A 41 -5.13 -8.76 21.21
C THR A 41 -4.06 -7.76 20.80
N ALA A 42 -3.71 -6.85 21.70
CA ALA A 42 -2.70 -5.84 21.41
C ALA A 42 -1.87 -5.42 22.62
N ASN A 43 -0.59 -5.18 22.40
CA ASN A 43 0.27 -4.46 23.33
C ASN A 43 0.29 -2.98 22.93
N VAL A 44 -0.08 -2.09 23.85
CA VAL A 44 -0.10 -0.63 23.61
C VAL A 44 1.04 0.02 24.38
N VAL A 45 1.85 0.81 23.69
CA VAL A 45 2.94 1.62 24.27
C VAL A 45 2.64 3.08 23.98
N GLU A 46 2.60 3.90 25.02
CA GLU A 46 2.35 5.33 24.93
C GLU A 46 3.62 6.14 25.24
N LEU A 47 3.86 7.16 24.42
CA LEU A 47 4.91 8.14 24.59
C LEU A 47 4.29 9.55 24.50
N ALA A 48 4.17 10.20 25.66
CA ALA A 48 3.70 11.57 25.79
C ALA A 48 4.88 12.53 25.92
N ASP A 49 5.03 13.45 24.97
CA ASP A 49 6.06 14.49 24.90
C ASP A 49 7.43 13.99 25.38
N PRO A 50 7.99 12.96 24.73
CA PRO A 50 9.25 12.38 25.18
C PRO A 50 10.37 13.42 25.14
N LEU A 51 11.28 13.38 26.11
CA LEU A 51 12.37 14.36 26.23
C LEU A 51 13.60 14.01 25.39
N GLU A 52 13.77 12.74 25.07
CA GLU A 52 15.01 12.18 24.53
C GLU A 52 14.77 11.30 23.30
N PRO A 53 15.46 11.56 22.17
CA PRO A 53 15.32 10.76 20.95
C PRO A 53 15.61 9.27 21.18
N GLN A 54 16.60 8.95 22.02
CA GLN A 54 16.99 7.57 22.30
C GLN A 54 15.91 6.79 23.07
N ALA A 55 15.14 7.46 23.93
CA ALA A 55 14.00 6.83 24.59
C ALA A 55 12.92 6.45 23.57
N VAL A 56 12.65 7.32 22.60
CA VAL A 56 11.70 7.05 21.50
C VAL A 56 12.21 5.91 20.62
N LEU A 57 13.48 5.94 20.20
CA LEU A 57 14.08 4.87 19.40
C LEU A 57 14.03 3.52 20.11
N THR A 58 14.29 3.49 21.41
CA THR A 58 14.25 2.24 22.18
C THR A 58 12.85 1.61 22.14
N ARG A 59 11.79 2.41 22.30
CA ARG A 59 10.41 1.93 22.21
C ARG A 59 10.02 1.57 20.77
N LEU A 60 10.42 2.38 19.79
CA LEU A 60 10.15 2.11 18.39
C LEU A 60 10.82 0.80 17.95
N ARG A 61 12.07 0.55 18.33
CA ARG A 61 12.80 -0.68 18.04
C ARG A 61 12.14 -1.89 18.69
N ALA A 62 11.72 -1.78 19.95
CA ALA A 62 10.99 -2.83 20.63
C ALA A 62 9.66 -3.16 19.91
N ALA A 63 8.91 -2.13 19.50
CA ALA A 63 7.69 -2.31 18.71
C ALA A 63 7.96 -2.90 17.32
N ALA A 64 9.05 -2.48 16.66
CA ALA A 64 9.48 -2.96 15.37
C ALA A 64 10.02 -4.40 15.41
N ALA A 65 10.45 -4.90 16.57
CA ALA A 65 10.86 -6.29 16.77
C ALA A 65 9.68 -7.21 17.10
N ALA A 66 8.54 -6.69 17.57
CA ALA A 66 7.39 -7.48 17.95
C ALA A 66 6.80 -8.24 16.74
N PRO A 67 6.48 -9.54 16.85
CA PRO A 67 5.89 -10.27 15.74
C PRO A 67 4.43 -9.80 15.51
N GLY A 68 3.96 -9.81 14.26
CA GLY A 68 2.57 -9.44 13.92
C GLY A 68 2.39 -7.99 13.43
N PRO A 69 1.14 -7.51 13.37
CA PRO A 69 0.84 -6.17 12.87
C PRO A 69 1.27 -5.10 13.87
N LEU A 70 1.88 -4.03 13.35
CA LEU A 70 2.28 -2.83 14.08
C LEU A 70 1.48 -1.63 13.57
N THR A 71 0.71 -0.99 14.44
CA THR A 71 0.09 0.32 14.14
C THR A 71 0.79 1.42 14.95
N VAL A 72 1.34 2.42 14.26
CA VAL A 72 2.01 3.57 14.87
C VAL A 72 1.16 4.81 14.66
N TYR A 73 0.67 5.40 15.74
CA TYR A 73 -0.06 6.66 15.73
C TYR A 73 0.90 7.77 16.13
N VAL A 74 1.15 8.74 15.24
CA VAL A 74 2.03 9.87 15.53
C VAL A 74 1.25 11.17 15.43
N ALA A 75 1.16 11.90 16.53
CA ALA A 75 0.73 13.30 16.55
C ALA A 75 1.92 14.16 16.96
N GLY A 76 2.22 15.23 16.24
CA GLY A 76 3.35 16.07 16.65
C GLY A 76 3.78 17.15 15.69
N GLN A 77 4.89 17.78 16.05
CA GLN A 77 5.44 18.91 15.31
C GLN A 77 6.69 18.51 14.52
N LEU A 78 6.76 18.89 13.25
CA LEU A 78 7.96 18.75 12.43
C LEU A 78 8.78 20.05 12.43
N GLN A 79 10.10 19.90 12.56
CA GLN A 79 11.08 20.96 12.39
C GLN A 79 12.21 20.48 11.47
N LEU A 80 12.82 21.40 10.73
CA LEU A 80 13.92 21.08 9.81
C LEU A 80 15.26 21.28 10.52
N ASP A 81 16.17 20.29 10.44
CA ASP A 81 17.56 20.57 10.75
C ASP A 81 18.14 21.48 9.65
N ARG A 82 18.46 22.72 10.01
CA ARG A 82 19.01 23.72 9.07
C ARG A 82 20.32 23.29 8.43
N ARG A 83 21.12 22.43 9.08
CA ARG A 83 22.40 21.97 8.54
C ARG A 83 22.22 20.85 7.52
N GLN A 84 21.47 19.81 7.88
CA GLN A 84 21.30 18.63 7.01
C GLN A 84 20.10 18.74 6.08
N ARG A 85 19.23 19.73 6.28
CA ARG A 85 17.97 19.92 5.55
C ARG A 85 17.08 18.68 5.62
N LEU A 86 17.08 18.02 6.79
CA LEU A 86 16.29 16.81 7.06
C LEU A 86 15.16 17.10 8.06
N PRO A 87 13.95 16.54 7.84
CA PRO A 87 12.84 16.68 8.76
C PRO A 87 13.08 15.89 10.05
N HIS A 88 12.75 16.51 11.18
CA HIS A 88 12.80 15.91 12.50
C HIS A 88 11.45 16.09 13.20
N LEU A 89 11.02 15.08 13.95
CA LEU A 89 9.92 15.18 14.89
C LEU A 89 10.42 15.87 16.17
N ALA A 90 9.89 17.06 16.46
CA ALA A 90 10.25 17.84 17.62
C ALA A 90 9.78 17.14 18.91
N LEU A 91 10.68 17.11 19.90
CA LEU A 91 10.46 16.52 21.22
C LEU A 91 10.31 17.63 22.27
N ALA A 92 10.00 17.26 23.52
CA ALA A 92 9.67 18.25 24.56
C ALA A 92 10.72 19.36 24.72
N ARG A 93 12.01 19.04 24.60
CA ARG A 93 13.13 20.00 24.76
C ARG A 93 13.59 20.65 23.45
N THR A 94 12.90 20.38 22.35
CA THR A 94 13.31 20.87 21.03
C THR A 94 13.02 22.35 20.86
N THR A 95 14.02 23.07 20.39
CA THR A 95 13.98 24.47 19.97
C THR A 95 14.63 24.58 18.59
N PRO A 96 14.36 25.66 17.84
CA PRO A 96 15.01 25.87 16.54
C PRO A 96 16.55 25.86 16.57
N ALA A 97 17.17 26.13 17.72
CA ALA A 97 18.63 26.16 17.88
C ALA A 97 19.25 24.77 18.14
N ASN A 98 18.48 23.81 18.66
CA ASN A 98 19.00 22.51 19.11
C ASN A 98 18.28 21.31 18.46
N VAL A 99 17.51 21.52 17.38
CA VAL A 99 16.75 20.49 16.65
C VAL A 99 17.59 19.24 16.40
N ARG A 100 18.77 19.40 15.82
CA ARG A 100 19.67 18.29 15.46
C ARG A 100 20.04 17.37 16.64
N TYR A 101 20.02 17.88 17.86
CA TYR A 101 20.47 17.14 19.05
C TYR A 101 19.33 16.63 19.92
N THR A 102 18.14 17.22 19.81
CA THR A 102 17.03 16.96 20.72
C THR A 102 15.78 16.41 20.04
N ALA A 103 15.61 16.67 18.74
CA ALA A 103 14.51 16.15 17.95
C ALA A 103 14.84 14.76 17.40
N LEU A 104 13.83 13.99 17.04
CA LEU A 104 13.99 12.66 16.43
C LEU A 104 14.08 12.79 14.90
N PRO A 105 15.21 12.46 14.25
CA PRO A 105 15.31 12.47 12.80
C PRO A 105 14.27 11.52 12.16
N TRP A 106 13.49 12.02 11.20
CA TRP A 106 12.41 11.22 10.61
C TRP A 106 12.91 9.94 9.93
N HIS A 107 14.07 10.04 9.26
CA HIS A 107 14.67 8.89 8.60
C HIS A 107 15.05 7.76 9.58
N TRP A 108 15.26 8.03 10.88
CA TRP A 108 15.47 6.96 11.85
C TRP A 108 14.19 6.13 12.08
N ILE A 109 13.01 6.76 12.02
CA ILE A 109 11.73 6.04 12.10
C ILE A 109 11.63 5.05 10.92
N ARG A 110 11.94 5.54 9.71
CA ARG A 110 12.01 4.70 8.51
C ARG A 110 12.99 3.55 8.69
N GLU A 111 14.20 3.82 9.18
CA GLU A 111 15.23 2.80 9.35
C GLU A 111 14.84 1.72 10.37
N GLU A 112 14.24 2.08 11.51
CA GLU A 112 13.79 1.08 12.49
C GLU A 112 12.69 0.17 11.94
N LEU A 113 11.88 0.66 11.00
CA LEU A 113 10.79 -0.10 10.39
C LEU A 113 11.21 -0.91 9.15
N ARG A 114 12.43 -0.71 8.62
CA ARG A 114 12.84 -1.24 7.30
C ARG A 114 12.81 -2.77 7.18
N LEU A 115 13.04 -3.48 8.29
CA LEU A 115 13.11 -4.94 8.34
C LEU A 115 11.74 -5.59 8.60
N ARG A 116 10.69 -4.79 8.82
CA ARG A 116 9.34 -5.32 9.02
C ARG A 116 8.81 -5.92 7.71
N PRO A 117 8.05 -7.02 7.78
CA PRO A 117 7.39 -7.58 6.61
C PRO A 117 6.49 -6.55 5.92
N SER A 118 6.43 -6.66 4.59
CA SER A 118 5.55 -5.86 3.74
C SER A 118 4.10 -5.91 4.24
N GLY A 119 3.49 -4.74 4.49
CA GLY A 119 2.12 -4.63 4.97
C GLY A 119 1.90 -4.83 6.46
N ALA A 120 2.90 -5.32 7.19
CA ALA A 120 2.77 -5.55 8.64
C ALA A 120 2.76 -4.24 9.45
N THR A 121 3.02 -3.08 8.84
CA THR A 121 3.13 -1.80 9.53
C THR A 121 2.18 -0.77 8.92
N THR A 122 1.37 -0.13 9.78
CA THR A 122 0.53 1.02 9.42
C THR A 122 0.93 2.23 10.26
N LEU A 123 1.17 3.37 9.61
CA LEU A 123 1.45 4.67 10.23
C LEU A 123 0.23 5.59 10.03
N LEU A 124 -0.31 6.11 11.12
CA LEU A 124 -1.35 7.13 11.14
C LEU A 124 -0.74 8.43 11.66
N LEU A 125 -0.71 9.48 10.85
CA LEU A 125 0.10 10.68 11.08
C LEU A 125 -0.77 11.95 11.17
N ASP A 126 -0.60 12.74 12.22
CA ASP A 126 -1.17 14.09 12.37
C ASP A 126 -0.07 15.08 12.75
N LEU A 127 0.60 15.60 11.73
CA LEU A 127 1.83 16.38 11.89
C LEU A 127 1.58 17.86 11.63
N HIS A 128 2.31 18.74 12.31
CA HIS A 128 2.27 20.19 12.11
C HIS A 128 3.66 20.70 11.77
N ALA A 129 3.82 21.35 10.62
CA ALA A 129 5.12 21.84 10.18
C ALA A 129 5.34 23.30 10.60
N ASP A 130 6.55 23.64 11.02
CA ASP A 130 6.96 25.05 11.06
C ASP A 130 7.14 25.64 9.66
N HIS A 131 7.36 26.96 9.55
CA HIS A 131 7.39 27.63 8.26
C HIS A 131 8.51 27.09 7.34
N GLU A 132 9.69 26.81 7.89
CA GLU A 132 10.83 26.32 7.11
C GLU A 132 10.58 24.89 6.61
N THR A 133 10.05 24.02 7.48
CA THR A 133 9.71 22.64 7.13
C THR A 133 8.57 22.58 6.12
N TRP A 134 7.56 23.46 6.26
CA TRP A 134 6.45 23.55 5.33
C TRP A 134 6.93 23.88 3.92
N GLN A 135 7.81 24.87 3.76
CA GLN A 135 8.38 25.20 2.45
C GLN A 135 9.17 24.03 1.87
N TRP A 136 9.92 23.30 2.70
CA TRP A 136 10.66 22.11 2.26
C TRP A 136 9.71 21.00 1.78
N LEU A 137 8.63 20.73 2.50
CA LEU A 137 7.63 19.69 2.20
C LEU A 137 6.85 19.93 0.90
N ARG A 138 6.82 21.17 0.39
CA ARG A 138 6.20 21.45 -0.93
C ARG A 138 6.95 20.79 -2.09
N THR A 139 8.23 20.47 -1.89
CA THR A 139 9.09 19.86 -2.91
C THR A 139 9.72 18.55 -2.46
N GLY A 140 9.83 18.34 -1.15
CA GLY A 140 10.39 17.14 -0.54
C GLY A 140 9.32 16.14 -0.12
N VAL A 141 9.71 14.86 -0.04
CA VAL A 141 8.83 13.79 0.44
C VAL A 141 9.22 13.41 1.86
N LEU A 142 8.23 13.33 2.75
CA LEU A 142 8.43 12.75 4.08
C LEU A 142 8.44 11.21 3.97
N ASP A 143 9.60 10.66 3.61
CA ASP A 143 9.76 9.22 3.36
C ASP A 143 9.65 8.39 4.64
N SER A 144 8.61 7.55 4.70
CA SER A 144 8.34 6.61 5.78
C SER A 144 8.56 5.14 5.39
N GLY A 145 9.21 4.89 4.25
CA GLY A 145 9.53 3.55 3.75
C GLY A 145 8.42 2.93 2.90
N ARG A 146 8.82 2.19 1.86
CA ARG A 146 7.92 1.64 0.82
C ARG A 146 7.06 0.46 1.28
N ASN A 147 7.43 -0.19 2.36
CA ASN A 147 6.77 -1.40 2.88
C ASN A 147 5.67 -1.08 3.90
N ASN A 148 5.54 0.18 4.30
CA ASN A 148 4.62 0.64 5.33
C ASN A 148 3.41 1.31 4.69
N ALA A 149 2.22 1.06 5.23
CA ALA A 149 1.06 1.88 4.92
C ALA A 149 1.14 3.20 5.69
N VAL A 150 0.93 4.32 5.01
CA VAL A 150 1.03 5.65 5.61
C VAL A 150 -0.23 6.44 5.27
N TYR A 151 -0.93 6.88 6.31
CA TYR A 151 -2.15 7.67 6.20
C TYR A 151 -2.08 8.85 7.15
N GLY A 152 -2.56 10.00 6.73
CA GLY A 152 -2.59 11.15 7.62
C GLY A 152 -2.55 12.48 6.92
N ARG A 153 -2.09 13.48 7.65
CA ARG A 153 -1.91 14.83 7.14
C ARG A 153 -0.70 15.51 7.77
N ILE A 154 -0.17 16.49 7.05
CA ILE A 154 0.73 17.50 7.57
C ILE A 154 0.04 18.86 7.44
N ALA A 155 -0.23 19.48 8.58
CA ALA A 155 -0.81 20.81 8.65
C ALA A 155 0.26 21.89 8.43
N PRO A 156 -0.10 23.01 7.78
CA PRO A 156 0.76 24.19 7.69
C PRO A 156 1.01 24.82 9.07
N PRO A 157 1.94 25.78 9.16
CA PRO A 157 2.16 26.53 10.38
C PRO A 157 0.85 27.20 10.84
N PRO A 158 0.47 27.06 12.11
CA PRO A 158 -0.75 27.68 12.62
C PRO A 158 -0.65 29.21 12.59
N ALA A 159 -1.80 29.87 12.76
CA ALA A 159 -1.85 31.31 12.91
C ALA A 159 -0.96 31.78 14.07
N ARG A 160 -0.50 33.03 13.99
CA ARG A 160 0.43 33.57 14.99
C ARG A 160 -0.21 33.53 16.39
N ARG A 161 0.52 32.97 17.37
CA ARG A 161 0.11 32.83 18.78
C ARG A 161 -1.02 31.82 19.04
N THR A 162 -1.32 30.93 18.10
CA THR A 162 -2.26 29.82 18.32
C THR A 162 -1.52 28.49 18.39
N VAL A 163 -1.88 27.66 19.36
CA VAL A 163 -1.46 26.25 19.42
C VAL A 163 -2.59 25.45 18.78
N ALA A 164 -2.26 24.76 17.69
CA ALA A 164 -3.20 23.89 17.01
C ALA A 164 -3.48 22.63 17.84
N VAL A 165 -4.43 21.86 17.36
CA VAL A 165 -4.86 20.65 18.03
C VAL A 165 -4.91 19.50 16.99
N PRO A 166 -4.54 18.24 17.32
CA PRO A 166 -4.48 17.13 16.35
C PRO A 166 -5.88 16.68 15.89
N ALA A 167 -6.48 17.41 14.95
CA ALA A 167 -7.86 17.21 14.52
C ALA A 167 -8.06 15.87 13.79
N TYR A 168 -7.12 15.49 12.92
CA TYR A 168 -7.17 14.21 12.21
C TYR A 168 -7.09 13.04 13.20
N MET A 169 -6.15 13.10 14.15
CA MET A 169 -5.97 12.02 15.11
C MET A 169 -7.16 11.90 16.08
N ARG A 170 -7.77 13.03 16.47
CA ARG A 170 -9.03 13.01 17.22
C ARG A 170 -10.19 12.42 16.43
N ALA A 171 -10.28 12.71 15.14
CA ALA A 171 -11.29 12.11 14.27
C ALA A 171 -11.09 10.59 14.16
N VAL A 172 -9.86 10.12 13.92
CA VAL A 172 -9.50 8.69 13.94
C VAL A 172 -9.95 8.03 15.24
N ALA A 173 -9.54 8.59 16.38
CA ALA A 173 -9.90 8.03 17.68
C ALA A 173 -11.43 8.00 17.89
N THR A 174 -12.14 9.05 17.45
CA THR A 174 -13.61 9.10 17.55
C THR A 174 -14.29 8.00 16.75
N ILE A 175 -13.82 7.73 15.53
CA ILE A 175 -14.35 6.64 14.69
C ILE A 175 -14.10 5.29 15.37
N LEU A 176 -12.87 5.06 15.84
CA LEU A 176 -12.49 3.79 16.46
C LEU A 176 -13.17 3.54 17.81
N ARG A 177 -13.61 4.57 18.54
CA ARG A 177 -14.40 4.41 19.77
C ARG A 177 -15.74 3.69 19.55
N SER A 178 -16.24 3.62 18.32
CA SER A 178 -17.43 2.82 18.00
C SER A 178 -17.23 1.31 18.24
N GLY A 179 -15.98 0.87 18.41
CA GLY A 179 -15.61 -0.54 18.58
C GLY A 179 -15.36 -1.25 17.24
N HIS A 180 -15.74 -0.64 16.12
CA HIS A 180 -15.43 -1.14 14.77
C HIS A 180 -14.18 -0.44 14.22
N ARG A 181 -13.30 -1.22 13.59
CA ARG A 181 -12.15 -0.71 12.83
C ARG A 181 -12.40 -0.91 11.33
N PRO A 182 -12.74 0.15 10.58
CA PRO A 182 -12.76 0.10 9.12
C PRO A 182 -11.37 -0.21 8.54
N PRO A 183 -11.29 -0.63 7.28
CA PRO A 183 -10.04 -0.64 6.52
C PRO A 183 -9.27 0.70 6.65
N PRO A 184 -7.93 0.69 6.72
CA PRO A 184 -7.16 1.93 6.98
C PRO A 184 -7.40 3.08 6.01
N ASP A 185 -7.68 2.78 4.74
CA ASP A 185 -8.03 3.73 3.69
C ASP A 185 -9.41 4.37 3.93
N GLU A 186 -10.41 3.57 4.28
CA GLU A 186 -11.74 4.07 4.66
C GLU A 186 -11.68 4.89 5.96
N LEU A 187 -10.95 4.40 6.97
CA LEU A 187 -10.71 5.12 8.22
C LEU A 187 -10.05 6.48 7.95
N HIS A 188 -9.06 6.52 7.06
CA HIS A 188 -8.38 7.75 6.66
C HIS A 188 -9.32 8.74 5.98
N GLN A 189 -10.13 8.29 5.01
CA GLN A 189 -11.10 9.13 4.31
C GLN A 189 -12.16 9.70 5.27
N GLN A 190 -12.72 8.85 6.15
CA GLN A 190 -13.70 9.26 7.14
C GLN A 190 -13.10 10.26 8.15
N ALA A 191 -11.87 10.03 8.60
CA ALA A 191 -11.18 10.93 9.52
C ALA A 191 -10.87 12.29 8.89
N LEU A 192 -10.45 12.34 7.62
CA LEU A 192 -10.25 13.59 6.89
C LEU A 192 -11.57 14.36 6.72
N ALA A 193 -12.64 13.67 6.31
CA ALA A 193 -13.96 14.29 6.15
C ALA A 193 -14.46 14.90 7.47
N ARG A 194 -14.29 14.17 8.57
CA ARG A 194 -14.68 14.64 9.90
C ARG A 194 -13.82 15.82 10.37
N ALA A 195 -12.50 15.76 10.21
CA ALA A 195 -11.61 16.85 10.57
C ALA A 195 -11.89 18.13 9.75
N ALA A 196 -12.23 17.98 8.47
CA ALA A 196 -12.63 19.10 7.62
C ALA A 196 -13.98 19.72 8.05
N ALA A 197 -14.96 18.89 8.43
CA ALA A 197 -16.23 19.37 8.95
C ALA A 197 -16.08 20.14 10.28
N ASP A 198 -15.25 19.63 11.19
CA ASP A 198 -14.94 20.29 12.46
C ASP A 198 -14.23 21.65 12.23
N ALA A 199 -13.34 21.73 11.24
CA ALA A 199 -12.67 22.98 10.86
C ALA A 199 -13.65 24.01 10.27
N ALA A 200 -14.59 23.58 9.42
CA ALA A 200 -15.61 24.45 8.82
C ALA A 200 -16.59 25.01 9.86
N GLY A 201 -16.96 24.23 10.88
CA GLY A 201 -17.81 24.67 11.98
C GLY A 201 -17.12 25.62 12.98
N GLY A 202 -15.79 25.59 13.04
CA GLY A 202 -14.98 26.38 13.99
C GLY A 202 -14.61 27.80 13.53
N GLY A 203 -15.03 28.24 12.35
CA GLY A 203 -14.75 29.59 11.84
C GLY A 203 -13.26 29.93 11.60
N ALA A 204 -12.38 28.92 11.64
CA ALA A 204 -10.95 29.12 11.45
C ALA A 204 -10.62 29.27 9.96
N VAL A 205 -10.10 30.44 9.57
CA VAL A 205 -9.53 30.65 8.23
C VAL A 205 -8.22 29.85 8.16
N ALA A 206 -8.24 28.71 7.48
CA ALA A 206 -7.07 27.84 7.36
C ALA A 206 -5.93 28.59 6.66
N ALA A 207 -4.79 28.74 7.34
CA ALA A 207 -3.57 29.29 6.78
C ALA A 207 -2.89 28.25 5.87
N GLY A 208 -3.47 27.98 4.70
CA GLY A 208 -2.99 26.99 3.73
C GLY A 208 -3.71 25.64 3.83
N ALA A 209 -3.72 24.91 2.71
CA ALA A 209 -4.29 23.56 2.65
C ALA A 209 -3.31 22.53 3.21
N ASP A 210 -3.82 21.57 3.99
CA ASP A 210 -3.04 20.45 4.53
C ASP A 210 -2.44 19.60 3.41
N LEU A 211 -1.23 19.07 3.64
CA LEU A 211 -0.67 18.00 2.81
C LEU A 211 -1.26 16.67 3.25
N VAL A 212 -2.04 16.03 2.39
CA VAL A 212 -2.62 14.71 2.66
C VAL A 212 -1.57 13.63 2.38
N LEU A 213 -1.34 12.78 3.38
CA LEU A 213 -0.48 11.61 3.27
C LEU A 213 -1.35 10.40 2.97
N THR A 214 -1.22 9.87 1.76
CA THR A 214 -1.81 8.58 1.38
C THR A 214 -0.79 7.77 0.61
N ALA A 215 -0.26 6.75 1.28
CA ALA A 215 0.55 5.71 0.68
C ALA A 215 -0.05 4.40 1.19
N PRO A 216 -1.04 3.82 0.48
CA PRO A 216 -1.53 2.50 0.84
C PRO A 216 -0.33 1.55 0.76
N GLY A 217 0.04 1.02 1.92
CA GLY A 217 1.13 0.07 2.00
C GLY A 217 0.78 -1.18 1.19
N PRO A 218 1.76 -2.00 0.81
CA PRO A 218 1.47 -3.35 0.33
C PRO A 218 0.55 -4.04 1.34
N VAL A 219 -0.57 -4.62 0.88
CA VAL A 219 -1.62 -5.13 1.77
C VAL A 219 -1.03 -6.26 2.63
N ALA A 220 -1.14 -6.17 3.97
CA ALA A 220 -0.85 -7.31 4.83
C ALA A 220 -1.95 -8.37 4.62
N GLY A 221 -1.55 -9.46 3.99
CA GLY A 221 -2.43 -10.59 3.66
C GLY A 221 -1.85 -11.33 2.47
N ASP A 222 -2.24 -12.59 2.31
CA ASP A 222 -1.98 -13.32 1.07
C ASP A 222 -2.56 -12.49 -0.10
N PRO A 223 -1.74 -11.99 -1.04
CA PRO A 223 -2.23 -11.19 -2.15
C PRO A 223 -3.33 -11.92 -2.95
N HIS A 224 -3.30 -13.26 -2.97
CA HIS A 224 -4.37 -14.05 -3.56
C HIS A 224 -5.70 -13.92 -2.82
N ALA A 225 -5.69 -13.86 -1.49
CA ALA A 225 -6.91 -13.68 -0.70
C ALA A 225 -7.58 -12.32 -0.98
N VAL A 226 -6.78 -11.26 -1.14
CA VAL A 226 -7.28 -9.92 -1.47
C VAL A 226 -7.86 -9.89 -2.89
N ILE A 227 -7.16 -10.49 -3.85
CA ILE A 227 -7.64 -10.63 -5.23
C ILE A 227 -8.93 -11.45 -5.27
N ALA A 228 -8.97 -12.57 -4.54
CA ALA A 228 -10.15 -13.42 -4.46
C ALA A 228 -11.36 -12.66 -3.89
N ALA A 229 -11.18 -11.88 -2.83
CA ALA A 229 -12.25 -11.06 -2.27
C ALA A 229 -12.76 -10.00 -3.26
N ALA A 230 -11.87 -9.38 -4.04
CA ALA A 230 -12.27 -8.43 -5.08
C ALA A 230 -13.05 -9.11 -6.22
N VAL A 231 -12.64 -10.32 -6.63
CA VAL A 231 -13.37 -11.13 -7.62
C VAL A 231 -14.75 -11.52 -7.12
N GLN A 232 -14.87 -12.00 -5.87
CA GLN A 232 -16.16 -12.36 -5.27
C GLN A 232 -17.11 -11.16 -5.17
N ALA A 233 -16.58 -9.96 -5.02
CA ALA A 233 -17.36 -8.73 -5.03
C ALA A 233 -17.61 -8.14 -6.43
N GLY A 234 -17.25 -8.85 -7.51
CA GLY A 234 -17.44 -8.43 -8.90
C GLY A 234 -16.50 -7.29 -9.36
N ARG A 235 -15.52 -6.90 -8.54
CA ARG A 235 -14.56 -5.82 -8.82
C ARG A 235 -13.35 -6.32 -9.61
N HIS A 236 -13.59 -6.88 -10.78
CA HIS A 236 -12.53 -7.51 -11.60
C HIS A 236 -11.43 -6.53 -12.03
N GLY A 237 -11.77 -5.25 -12.27
CA GLY A 237 -10.79 -4.21 -12.62
C GLY A 237 -9.80 -3.92 -11.48
N ASP A 238 -10.29 -3.84 -10.24
CA ASP A 238 -9.44 -3.63 -9.06
C ASP A 238 -8.54 -4.84 -8.81
N ALA A 239 -9.09 -6.04 -8.97
CA ALA A 239 -8.35 -7.30 -8.86
C ALA A 239 -7.20 -7.35 -9.89
N ASP A 240 -7.47 -6.98 -11.15
CA ASP A 240 -6.46 -6.93 -12.22
C ASP A 240 -5.39 -5.87 -11.96
N ALA A 241 -5.75 -4.69 -11.48
CA ALA A 241 -4.81 -3.63 -11.12
C ALA A 241 -3.88 -4.04 -9.97
N LEU A 242 -4.40 -4.78 -8.99
CA LEU A 242 -3.64 -5.36 -7.89
C LEU A 242 -2.65 -6.41 -8.41
N ALA A 243 -3.13 -7.40 -9.18
CA ALA A 243 -2.29 -8.44 -9.77
C ALA A 243 -1.19 -7.84 -10.68
N ALA A 244 -1.51 -6.82 -11.48
CA ALA A 244 -0.54 -6.16 -12.36
C ALA A 244 0.56 -5.42 -11.58
N ARG A 245 0.26 -4.92 -10.37
CA ARG A 245 1.29 -4.34 -9.49
C ARG A 245 2.24 -5.42 -8.99
N HIS A 246 1.73 -6.58 -8.61
CA HIS A 246 2.55 -7.71 -8.16
C HIS A 246 3.39 -8.30 -9.30
N GLU A 247 2.83 -8.44 -10.50
CA GLU A 247 3.55 -8.83 -11.71
C GLU A 247 4.74 -7.90 -11.99
N ARG A 248 4.50 -6.57 -12.02
CA ARG A 248 5.58 -5.59 -12.21
C ARG A 248 6.63 -5.70 -11.11
N ALA A 249 6.22 -5.84 -9.86
CA ALA A 249 7.16 -5.97 -8.74
C ALA A 249 8.04 -7.23 -8.86
N ALA A 250 7.43 -8.38 -9.17
CA ALA A 250 8.14 -9.64 -9.38
C ALA A 250 9.10 -9.57 -10.57
N ALA A 251 8.65 -8.98 -11.70
CA ALA A 251 9.50 -8.80 -12.88
C ALA A 251 10.72 -7.90 -12.60
N HIS A 252 10.57 -6.85 -11.78
CA HIS A 252 11.69 -5.99 -11.40
C HIS A 252 12.65 -6.68 -10.41
N ALA A 253 12.14 -7.50 -9.51
CA ALA A 253 12.93 -8.15 -8.47
C ALA A 253 13.68 -9.40 -8.96
N TYR A 254 13.02 -10.22 -9.78
CA TYR A 254 13.47 -11.57 -10.15
C TYR A 254 13.62 -11.77 -11.66
N GLY A 255 13.25 -10.77 -12.46
CA GLY A 255 13.24 -10.83 -13.92
C GLY A 255 11.89 -11.30 -14.48
N PRO A 256 11.57 -10.92 -15.73
CA PRO A 256 10.25 -11.18 -16.33
C PRO A 256 9.98 -12.67 -16.63
N ALA A 257 11.01 -13.50 -16.72
CA ALA A 257 10.88 -14.94 -16.95
C ALA A 257 10.92 -15.77 -15.64
N SER A 258 10.94 -15.12 -14.48
CA SER A 258 10.88 -15.82 -13.18
C SER A 258 9.52 -16.47 -12.96
N GLU A 259 9.49 -17.58 -12.19
CA GLU A 259 8.23 -18.23 -11.83
C GLU A 259 7.29 -17.28 -11.06
N ASP A 260 7.82 -16.38 -10.22
CA ASP A 260 7.02 -15.35 -9.55
C ASP A 260 6.35 -14.38 -10.54
N ALA A 261 7.07 -13.90 -11.55
CA ALA A 261 6.50 -12.99 -12.56
C ALA A 261 5.47 -13.71 -13.45
N LEU A 262 5.77 -14.95 -13.84
CA LEU A 262 4.88 -15.80 -14.62
C LEU A 262 3.59 -16.11 -13.85
N HIS A 263 3.70 -16.49 -12.58
CA HIS A 263 2.56 -16.73 -11.69
C HIS A 263 1.59 -15.54 -11.66
N TRP A 264 2.09 -14.31 -11.53
CA TRP A 264 1.23 -13.13 -11.59
C TRP A 264 0.62 -12.89 -12.97
N THR A 265 1.31 -13.26 -14.04
CA THR A 265 0.75 -13.23 -15.41
C THR A 265 -0.37 -14.25 -15.58
N GLU A 266 -0.25 -15.43 -14.97
CA GLU A 266 -1.30 -16.45 -14.94
C GLU A 266 -2.55 -15.95 -14.20
N VAL A 267 -2.36 -15.38 -13.01
CA VAL A 267 -3.45 -14.76 -12.23
C VAL A 267 -4.17 -13.70 -13.07
N ARG A 268 -3.42 -12.82 -13.75
CA ARG A 268 -3.98 -11.81 -14.66
C ARG A 268 -4.79 -12.42 -15.81
N ALA A 269 -4.35 -13.55 -16.34
CA ALA A 269 -5.04 -14.26 -17.41
C ALA A 269 -6.39 -14.83 -16.93
N ASP A 270 -6.43 -15.40 -15.72
CA ASP A 270 -7.67 -15.88 -15.10
C ASP A 270 -8.62 -14.74 -14.73
N LEU A 271 -8.10 -13.60 -14.25
CA LEU A 271 -8.90 -12.41 -13.99
C LEU A 271 -9.56 -11.85 -15.25
N ALA A 272 -8.86 -11.87 -16.40
CA ALA A 272 -9.46 -11.49 -17.68
C ALA A 272 -10.59 -12.45 -18.08
N MET A 273 -10.45 -13.75 -17.80
CA MET A 273 -11.54 -14.71 -18.00
C MET A 273 -12.75 -14.40 -17.11
N PHE A 274 -12.55 -14.12 -15.82
CA PHE A 274 -13.64 -13.72 -14.91
C PHE A 274 -14.32 -12.42 -15.33
N ALA A 275 -13.57 -11.48 -15.91
CA ALA A 275 -14.10 -10.25 -16.50
C ALA A 275 -14.85 -10.44 -17.83
N GLY A 276 -14.89 -11.66 -18.38
CA GLY A 276 -15.53 -11.94 -19.66
C GLY A 276 -14.73 -11.49 -20.89
N ASP A 277 -13.41 -11.33 -20.75
CA ASP A 277 -12.50 -10.93 -21.83
C ASP A 277 -11.61 -12.12 -22.27
N PRO A 278 -12.13 -13.00 -23.15
CA PRO A 278 -11.37 -14.16 -23.63
C PRO A 278 -10.17 -13.77 -24.51
N VAL A 279 -10.19 -12.59 -25.13
CA VAL A 279 -9.07 -12.11 -25.97
C VAL A 279 -7.86 -11.79 -25.10
N ARG A 280 -8.07 -11.02 -24.03
CA ARG A 280 -7.00 -10.67 -23.09
C ARG A 280 -6.49 -11.89 -22.34
N SER A 281 -7.38 -12.79 -21.93
CA SER A 281 -7.02 -14.05 -21.27
C SER A 281 -6.17 -14.95 -22.19
N CYS A 282 -6.62 -15.15 -23.44
CA CYS A 282 -5.88 -15.94 -24.44
C CYS A 282 -4.47 -15.37 -24.68
N ARG A 283 -4.35 -14.06 -24.91
CA ARG A 283 -3.05 -13.41 -25.13
C ARG A 283 -2.09 -13.60 -23.96
N ALA A 284 -2.57 -13.44 -22.72
CA ALA A 284 -1.73 -13.63 -21.53
C ALA A 284 -1.23 -15.08 -21.41
N TRP A 285 -2.09 -16.08 -21.65
CA TRP A 285 -1.67 -17.49 -21.64
C TRP A 285 -0.67 -17.84 -22.76
N LEU A 286 -0.80 -17.24 -23.96
CA LEU A 286 0.20 -17.36 -25.02
C LEU A 286 1.56 -16.82 -24.55
N THR A 287 1.58 -15.63 -23.93
CA THR A 287 2.79 -15.01 -23.38
C THR A 287 3.45 -15.88 -22.30
N VAL A 288 2.68 -16.47 -21.39
CA VAL A 288 3.20 -17.40 -20.36
C VAL A 288 3.89 -18.60 -21.01
N ALA A 289 3.23 -19.24 -21.98
CA ALA A 289 3.79 -20.41 -22.68
C ALA A 289 5.07 -20.06 -23.44
N GLU A 290 5.08 -18.95 -24.18
CA GLU A 290 6.25 -18.49 -24.93
C GLU A 290 7.43 -18.15 -24.01
N THR A 291 7.16 -17.49 -22.88
CA THR A 291 8.20 -17.10 -21.92
C THR A 291 8.83 -18.32 -21.25
N ARG A 292 8.03 -19.32 -20.85
CA ARG A 292 8.55 -20.59 -20.31
C ARG A 292 9.42 -21.33 -21.31
N LEU A 293 8.99 -21.42 -22.57
CA LEU A 293 9.78 -22.05 -23.63
C LEU A 293 11.07 -21.25 -23.92
N GLY A 294 11.00 -19.92 -23.93
CA GLY A 294 12.16 -19.04 -24.09
C GLY A 294 13.16 -19.14 -22.94
N ALA A 295 12.69 -19.46 -21.74
CA ALA A 295 13.51 -19.76 -20.57
C ALA A 295 14.11 -21.19 -20.58
N GLY A 296 13.87 -21.97 -21.64
CA GLY A 296 14.47 -23.30 -21.83
C GLY A 296 13.67 -24.45 -21.21
N GLN A 297 12.44 -24.23 -20.74
CA GLN A 297 11.59 -25.33 -20.28
C GLN A 297 11.23 -26.26 -21.44
N ALA A 298 11.20 -27.57 -21.18
CA ALA A 298 10.85 -28.57 -22.20
C ALA A 298 9.39 -28.40 -22.65
N PRO A 299 9.06 -28.61 -23.94
CA PRO A 299 7.68 -28.55 -24.41
C PRO A 299 6.70 -29.50 -23.70
N GLN A 300 7.20 -30.62 -23.18
CA GLN A 300 6.43 -31.62 -22.42
C GLN A 300 6.32 -31.26 -20.92
N ALA A 301 6.89 -30.14 -20.49
CA ALA A 301 6.77 -29.71 -19.10
C ALA A 301 5.30 -29.41 -18.78
N PRO A 302 4.74 -29.96 -17.67
CA PRO A 302 3.32 -29.80 -17.35
C PRO A 302 2.84 -28.33 -17.31
N ALA A 303 3.70 -27.42 -16.84
CA ALA A 303 3.40 -26.00 -16.77
C ALA A 303 3.33 -25.31 -18.15
N VAL A 304 4.11 -25.79 -19.13
CA VAL A 304 4.07 -25.31 -20.51
C VAL A 304 2.80 -25.83 -21.21
N GLU A 305 2.53 -27.13 -21.09
CA GLU A 305 1.33 -27.74 -21.66
C GLU A 305 0.05 -27.09 -21.10
N ALA A 306 -0.03 -26.90 -19.79
CA ALA A 306 -1.19 -26.27 -19.15
C ALA A 306 -1.43 -24.83 -19.64
N ALA A 307 -0.37 -24.05 -19.89
CA ALA A 307 -0.49 -22.69 -20.43
C ALA A 307 -1.05 -22.71 -21.87
N VAL A 308 -0.56 -23.60 -22.73
CA VAL A 308 -1.05 -23.76 -24.10
C VAL A 308 -2.48 -24.31 -24.14
N ASP A 309 -2.85 -25.20 -23.21
CA ASP A 309 -4.21 -25.69 -23.02
C ASP A 309 -5.19 -24.57 -22.63
N ARG A 310 -4.82 -23.72 -21.67
CA ARG A 310 -5.64 -22.57 -21.30
C ARG A 310 -5.74 -21.53 -22.41
N ALA A 311 -4.64 -21.24 -23.12
CA ALA A 311 -4.66 -20.36 -24.29
C ALA A 311 -5.65 -20.85 -25.35
N HIS A 312 -5.60 -22.14 -25.68
CA HIS A 312 -6.53 -22.78 -26.64
C HIS A 312 -7.98 -22.71 -26.15
N HIS A 313 -8.23 -23.04 -24.88
CA HIS A 313 -9.57 -22.96 -24.31
C HIS A 313 -10.16 -21.55 -24.42
N GLN A 314 -9.39 -20.51 -24.09
CA GLN A 314 -9.86 -19.13 -24.18
C GLN A 314 -10.03 -18.68 -25.63
N TRP A 315 -9.15 -19.10 -26.53
CA TRP A 315 -9.27 -18.80 -27.96
C TRP A 315 -10.60 -19.28 -28.55
N GLY A 316 -11.03 -20.50 -28.22
CA GLY A 316 -12.31 -21.05 -28.65
C GLY A 316 -13.55 -20.29 -28.12
N ARG A 317 -13.37 -19.38 -27.16
CA ARG A 317 -14.45 -18.51 -26.62
C ARG A 317 -14.50 -17.14 -27.30
N ILE A 318 -13.54 -16.79 -28.15
CA ILE A 318 -13.49 -15.51 -28.85
C ILE A 318 -14.54 -15.51 -29.96
N ARG A 319 -15.49 -14.57 -29.90
CA ARG A 319 -16.57 -14.42 -30.89
C ARG A 319 -16.22 -13.49 -32.05
N ASP A 320 -15.31 -12.56 -31.81
CA ASP A 320 -14.81 -11.64 -32.85
C ASP A 320 -13.87 -12.40 -33.80
N ALA A 321 -14.28 -12.55 -35.06
CA ALA A 321 -13.52 -13.29 -36.07
C ALA A 321 -12.15 -12.65 -36.36
N GLY A 322 -12.03 -11.33 -36.28
CA GLY A 322 -10.77 -10.62 -36.46
C GLY A 322 -9.76 -10.96 -35.37
N ARG A 323 -10.19 -10.87 -34.11
CA ARG A 323 -9.38 -11.22 -32.94
C ARG A 323 -9.07 -12.71 -32.86
N ALA A 324 -10.01 -13.56 -33.23
CA ALA A 324 -9.79 -15.00 -33.31
C ALA A 324 -8.71 -15.34 -34.36
N ARG A 325 -8.71 -14.68 -35.53
CA ARG A 325 -7.62 -14.84 -36.52
C ARG A 325 -6.28 -14.34 -35.99
N GLU A 326 -6.24 -13.16 -35.38
CA GLU A 326 -5.02 -12.55 -34.82
C GLU A 326 -4.32 -13.48 -33.81
N LEU A 327 -5.08 -14.06 -32.87
CA LEU A 327 -4.54 -14.91 -31.81
C LEU A 327 -4.42 -16.39 -32.20
N GLY A 328 -5.12 -16.83 -33.25
CA GLY A 328 -5.08 -18.23 -33.67
C GLY A 328 -3.76 -18.62 -34.32
N ALA A 329 -3.12 -17.72 -35.09
CA ALA A 329 -1.81 -17.97 -35.69
C ALA A 329 -0.71 -18.26 -34.64
N PRO A 330 -0.48 -17.41 -33.62
CA PRO A 330 0.49 -17.73 -32.56
C PRO A 330 0.09 -18.97 -31.76
N LEU A 331 -1.20 -19.22 -31.53
CA LEU A 331 -1.68 -20.44 -30.89
C LEU A 331 -1.34 -21.71 -31.69
N ALA A 332 -1.52 -21.68 -33.01
CA ALA A 332 -1.18 -22.81 -33.89
C ALA A 332 0.33 -23.09 -33.88
N ALA A 333 1.15 -22.03 -33.89
CA ALA A 333 2.60 -22.17 -33.78
C ALA A 333 3.02 -22.80 -32.44
N LEU A 334 2.40 -22.38 -31.33
CA LEU A 334 2.64 -23.00 -30.02
C LEU A 334 2.19 -24.45 -29.98
N ARG A 335 1.02 -24.79 -30.55
CA ARG A 335 0.54 -26.18 -30.62
C ARG A 335 1.42 -27.10 -31.48
N GLY A 336 2.08 -26.57 -32.50
CA GLY A 336 3.08 -27.33 -33.26
C GLY A 336 4.31 -27.70 -32.44
N ARG A 337 4.68 -26.85 -31.46
CA ARG A 337 5.81 -27.10 -30.55
C ARG A 337 5.39 -27.90 -29.31
N VAL A 338 4.17 -27.69 -28.85
CA VAL A 338 3.56 -28.25 -27.65
C VAL A 338 2.27 -28.96 -28.05
N PRO A 339 2.36 -30.18 -28.61
CA PRO A 339 1.18 -30.93 -29.05
C PRO A 339 0.23 -31.24 -27.87
N GLY A 340 0.79 -31.41 -26.67
CA GLY A 340 0.07 -31.81 -25.47
C GLY A 340 -0.30 -33.30 -25.48
N SER A 341 -0.95 -33.76 -24.42
CA SER A 341 -1.36 -35.16 -24.26
C SER A 341 -2.61 -35.56 -25.04
N ARG A 342 -3.35 -34.59 -25.60
CA ARG A 342 -4.57 -34.81 -26.39
C ARG A 342 -4.27 -34.70 -27.89
N GLU A 343 -4.44 -35.79 -28.61
CA GLU A 343 -4.29 -35.82 -30.07
C GLU A 343 -5.29 -34.86 -30.77
N GLY A 344 -4.83 -34.22 -31.86
CA GLY A 344 -5.68 -33.41 -32.74
C GLY A 344 -5.91 -31.95 -32.31
N ALA A 345 -5.27 -31.46 -31.23
CA ALA A 345 -5.41 -30.07 -30.79
C ALA A 345 -4.90 -29.05 -31.83
N LEU A 346 -3.78 -29.35 -32.51
CA LEU A 346 -3.26 -28.52 -33.61
C LEU A 346 -4.21 -28.51 -34.81
N ASP A 347 -4.68 -29.69 -35.23
CA ASP A 347 -5.60 -29.82 -36.36
C ASP A 347 -6.91 -29.07 -36.12
N HIS A 348 -7.38 -29.04 -34.87
CA HIS A 348 -8.54 -28.26 -34.48
C HIS A 348 -8.32 -26.76 -34.74
N VAL A 349 -7.22 -26.19 -34.23
CA VAL A 349 -6.89 -24.77 -34.43
C VAL A 349 -6.72 -24.43 -35.91
N GLN A 350 -6.04 -25.29 -36.67
CA GLN A 350 -5.82 -25.08 -38.11
C GLN A 350 -7.14 -25.09 -38.90
N ARG A 351 -8.03 -26.08 -38.64
CA ARG A 351 -9.34 -26.14 -39.29
C ARG A 351 -10.20 -24.92 -39.01
N GLU A 352 -10.24 -24.47 -37.76
CA GLU A 352 -11.00 -23.29 -37.36
C GLU A 352 -10.42 -21.99 -37.96
N LEU A 353 -9.09 -21.86 -38.01
CA LEU A 353 -8.43 -20.74 -38.70
C LEU A 353 -8.79 -20.69 -40.20
N SER A 354 -8.78 -21.82 -40.90
CA SER A 354 -9.18 -21.89 -42.31
C SER A 354 -10.65 -21.50 -42.52
N ARG A 355 -11.54 -21.86 -41.58
CA ARG A 355 -12.95 -21.41 -41.59
C ARG A 355 -13.07 -19.90 -41.40
N LEU A 356 -12.33 -19.34 -40.44
CA LEU A 356 -12.35 -17.90 -40.18
C LEU A 356 -11.78 -17.07 -41.33
N GLN A 357 -10.84 -17.63 -42.10
CA GLN A 357 -10.25 -17.00 -43.30
C GLN A 357 -11.20 -16.96 -44.50
N THR A 358 -12.10 -17.94 -44.62
CA THR A 358 -13.09 -17.99 -45.71
C THR A 358 -14.33 -17.14 -45.44
N GLN A 359 -14.50 -16.62 -44.21
CA GLN A 359 -15.64 -15.80 -43.77
C GLN A 359 -15.34 -14.30 -43.67
N GLY A 360 -14.13 -13.84 -44.01
CA GLY A 360 -13.72 -12.43 -44.00
C GLY A 360 -13.71 -11.82 -45.39
#